data_AF-A0A9D4QKF8-F1
#
_entry.id   AF-A0A9D4QKF8-F1
#
_cell.length_a   1.000
_cell.length_b   1.000
_cell.length_c   1.000
_cell.angle_alpha   90.00
_cell.angle_beta   90.00
_cell.angle_gamma   90.00
#
_symmetry.space_group_name_H-M   'P 1'
#
loop_
_entity.id
_entity.type
_entity.pdbx_description
1 polymer ?
#
loop_
_entity_poly.entity_id
_entity_poly.type
_entity_poly.pdbx_seq_one_letter_code
_entity_poly.pdbx_strand_id
1 'polypeptide(L)'
;MATYRKVEPLDGYKYEGRTPGIGEAIGLGIGIITYRALANKLPRIPPTPTLYFLPAFMAVGYLFGKQLTGIKTRWAMKNQLILEDYRAAHPEDFVRPPPVYYKDLLMPWIPIR
;
A
#
# COMPACT_ATOMS: atom_id res chain seq x y z
N MET A 1 -19.17 -17.02 13.92
CA MET A 1 -18.58 -16.80 12.57
C MET A 1 -19.34 -15.64 11.95
N ALA A 2 -18.70 -14.49 11.76
CA ALA A 2 -19.36 -13.34 11.12
C ALA A 2 -19.54 -13.63 9.63
N THR A 3 -20.78 -13.74 9.18
CA THR A 3 -21.15 -13.85 7.77
C THR A 3 -20.98 -12.49 7.12
N TYR A 4 -19.88 -12.30 6.40
CA TYR A 4 -19.65 -11.09 5.61
C TYR A 4 -20.64 -11.09 4.43
N ARG A 5 -21.61 -10.18 4.45
CA ARG A 5 -22.48 -9.90 3.29
C ARG A 5 -21.56 -9.38 2.18
N LYS A 6 -21.67 -9.91 0.96
CA LYS A 6 -21.01 -9.30 -0.21
C LYS A 6 -21.61 -7.92 -0.40
N VAL A 7 -20.91 -6.88 0.03
CA VAL A 7 -21.26 -5.48 -0.25
C VAL A 7 -20.68 -5.17 -1.63
N GLU A 8 -21.54 -4.79 -2.58
CA GLU A 8 -21.07 -4.27 -3.86
C GLU A 8 -20.51 -2.86 -3.64
N PRO A 9 -19.35 -2.51 -4.25
CA PRO A 9 -18.73 -1.21 -4.06
C PRO A 9 -19.67 -0.10 -4.55
N LEU A 10 -20.13 0.74 -3.63
CA LEU A 10 -21.19 1.74 -3.84
C LEU A 10 -20.84 2.84 -4.86
N ASP A 11 -19.55 3.08 -5.13
CA ASP A 11 -19.11 4.23 -5.95
C ASP A 11 -18.23 3.82 -7.17
N GLY A 12 -18.27 2.56 -7.62
CA GLY A 12 -17.58 2.15 -8.86
C GLY A 12 -16.04 2.25 -8.85
N TYR A 13 -15.43 2.57 -7.71
CA TYR A 13 -13.99 2.57 -7.55
C TYR A 13 -13.48 1.13 -7.66
N LYS A 14 -12.88 0.81 -8.80
CA LYS A 14 -12.03 -0.38 -8.91
C LYS A 14 -10.91 -0.21 -7.90
N TYR A 15 -10.87 -1.10 -6.90
CA TYR A 15 -9.72 -1.27 -6.03
C TYR A 15 -8.53 -1.78 -6.83
N GLU A 16 -7.93 -0.93 -7.66
CA GLU A 16 -6.61 -1.15 -8.24
C GLU A 16 -5.54 -0.89 -7.17
N GLY A 17 -5.65 -1.61 -6.05
CA GLY A 17 -4.74 -1.54 -4.91
C GLY A 17 -3.44 -2.29 -5.14
N ARG A 18 -3.05 -2.53 -6.39
CA ARG A 18 -1.78 -3.15 -6.73
C ARG A 18 -1.00 -2.15 -7.55
N THR A 19 -0.17 -1.32 -6.89
CA THR A 19 1.01 -0.77 -7.57
C THR A 19 1.95 -1.95 -7.79
N PRO A 20 1.97 -2.56 -8.98
CA PRO A 20 2.75 -3.76 -9.21
C PRO A 20 4.22 -3.33 -9.23
N GLY A 21 5.06 -3.91 -8.37
CA GLY A 21 6.52 -3.78 -8.50
C GLY A 21 7.23 -3.02 -7.38
N ILE A 22 6.57 -2.12 -6.63
CA ILE A 22 7.29 -1.37 -5.57
C ILE A 22 7.67 -2.29 -4.40
N GLY A 23 6.73 -3.13 -3.95
CA GLY A 23 6.99 -4.06 -2.85
C GLY A 23 8.01 -5.15 -3.23
N GLU A 24 7.95 -5.63 -4.47
CA GLU A 24 8.93 -6.57 -5.00
C GLU A 24 10.33 -5.92 -5.15
N ALA A 25 10.42 -4.68 -5.62
CA ALA A 25 11.68 -3.94 -5.75
C ALA A 25 12.32 -3.65 -4.37
N ILE A 26 11.52 -3.25 -3.39
CA ILE A 26 11.98 -3.08 -2.00
C ILE A 26 12.46 -4.43 -1.44
N GLY A 27 11.69 -5.50 -1.67
CA GLY A 27 12.07 -6.85 -1.25
C GLY A 27 13.41 -7.32 -1.84
N LEU A 28 13.63 -7.08 -3.13
CA LEU A 28 14.91 -7.34 -3.79
C LEU A 28 16.05 -6.54 -3.18
N GLY A 29 15.85 -5.24 -2.95
CA GLY A 29 16.85 -4.37 -2.31
C GLY A 29 17.23 -4.86 -0.91
N ILE A 30 16.24 -5.25 -0.10
CA ILE A 30 16.46 -5.85 1.22
C ILE A 30 17.29 -7.14 1.10
N GLY A 31 16.94 -8.03 0.17
CA GLY A 31 17.70 -9.27 -0.05
C GLY A 31 19.18 -9.03 -0.33
N ILE A 32 19.50 -8.04 -1.17
CA ILE A 32 20.89 -7.64 -1.46
C ILE A 32 21.59 -7.11 -0.21
N ILE A 33 20.94 -6.20 0.53
CA ILE A 33 21.49 -5.61 1.76
C ILE A 33 21.74 -6.70 2.82
N THR A 34 20.78 -7.60 3.03
CA THR A 34 20.89 -8.71 3.98
C THR A 34 22.03 -9.64 3.61
N TYR A 35 22.17 -10.00 2.33
CA TYR A 35 23.30 -10.81 1.88
C TYR A 35 24.63 -10.11 2.13
N ARG A 36 24.76 -8.81 1.80
CA ARG A 36 26.00 -8.05 2.03
C ARG A 36 26.33 -7.92 3.51
N ALA A 37 25.32 -7.76 4.37
CA ALA A 37 25.51 -7.75 5.80
C ALA A 37 26.00 -9.12 6.32
N LEU A 38 25.42 -10.21 5.84
CA LEU A 38 25.81 -11.57 6.27
C LEU A 38 27.18 -11.99 5.72
N ALA A 39 27.47 -11.71 4.46
CA ALA A 39 28.70 -12.16 3.80
C ALA A 39 29.94 -11.33 4.20
N ASN A 40 29.77 -10.03 4.49
CA ASN A 40 30.90 -9.12 4.72
C ASN A 40 30.90 -8.54 6.14
N LYS A 41 29.76 -7.99 6.61
CA LYS A 41 29.72 -7.29 7.91
C LYS A 41 29.81 -8.24 9.10
N LEU A 42 29.07 -9.35 9.09
CA LEU A 42 29.05 -10.30 10.19
C LEU A 42 30.42 -10.96 10.44
N PRO A 43 31.13 -11.46 9.42
CA PRO A 43 32.48 -12.01 9.60
C PRO A 43 33.59 -10.93 9.59
N ARG A 44 33.25 -9.65 9.46
CA ARG A 44 34.19 -8.51 9.36
C ARG A 44 35.21 -8.64 8.21
N ILE A 45 34.80 -9.28 7.12
CA ILE A 45 35.60 -9.44 5.91
C ILE A 45 35.44 -8.16 5.06
N PRO A 46 36.51 -7.65 4.41
CA PRO A 46 36.37 -6.54 3.48
C PRO A 46 35.32 -6.85 2.41
N PRO A 47 34.62 -5.84 1.87
CA PRO A 47 33.55 -6.04 0.91
C PRO A 47 34.10 -6.69 -0.37
N THR A 48 33.97 -8.02 -0.46
CA THR A 48 34.38 -8.80 -1.62
C THR A 48 33.19 -8.97 -2.58
N PRO A 49 33.43 -9.10 -3.89
CA PRO A 49 32.37 -9.32 -4.88
C PRO A 49 31.90 -10.79 -4.88
N THR A 50 31.73 -11.41 -3.73
CA THR A 50 31.17 -12.77 -3.63
C THR A 50 29.73 -12.74 -4.12
N LEU A 51 29.46 -13.39 -5.25
CA LEU A 51 28.13 -13.39 -5.90
C LEU A 51 27.39 -14.73 -5.75
N TYR A 52 28.03 -15.77 -5.22
CA TYR A 52 27.51 -17.15 -5.24
C TYR A 52 26.10 -17.30 -4.66
N PHE A 53 25.82 -16.68 -3.51
CA PHE A 53 24.51 -16.78 -2.86
C PHE A 53 23.60 -15.57 -3.10
N LEU A 54 24.08 -14.53 -3.80
CA LEU A 54 23.28 -13.32 -4.04
C LEU A 54 21.93 -13.61 -4.73
N PRO A 55 21.86 -14.45 -5.80
CA PRO A 55 20.59 -14.77 -6.44
C PRO A 55 19.58 -15.44 -5.49
N ALA A 56 20.04 -16.30 -4.58
CA ALA A 56 19.18 -16.97 -3.61
C ALA A 56 18.57 -15.96 -2.62
N PHE A 57 19.37 -15.03 -2.10
CA PHE A 57 18.88 -13.96 -1.23
C PHE A 57 17.94 -12.99 -1.94
N MET A 58 18.20 -12.69 -3.22
CA MET A 58 17.29 -11.89 -4.03
C MET A 58 15.95 -12.60 -4.24
N ALA A 59 15.95 -13.90 -4.55
CA ALA A 59 14.72 -14.68 -4.69
C ALA A 59 13.89 -14.70 -3.40
N VAL A 60 14.54 -14.91 -2.24
CA VAL A 60 13.88 -14.85 -0.93
C VAL A 60 13.30 -13.45 -0.67
N GLY A 61 14.09 -12.40 -0.93
CA GLY A 61 13.66 -11.01 -0.77
C GLY A 61 12.45 -10.66 -1.65
N TYR A 62 12.44 -11.12 -2.91
CA TYR A 62 11.33 -10.95 -3.83
C TYR A 62 10.05 -11.63 -3.33
N LEU A 63 10.13 -12.90 -2.93
CA LEU A 63 8.99 -13.65 -2.40
C LEU A 63 8.42 -12.99 -1.13
N PHE A 64 9.31 -12.52 -0.25
CA PHE A 64 8.93 -11.80 0.94
C PHE A 64 8.22 -10.47 0.61
N GLY A 65 8.77 -9.68 -0.32
CA GLY A 65 8.16 -8.44 -0.79
C GLY A 65 6.77 -8.65 -1.41
N LYS A 66 6.61 -9.73 -2.19
CA LYS A 66 5.32 -10.13 -2.76
C LYS A 66 4.29 -10.47 -1.68
N GLN A 67 4.69 -11.23 -0.65
CA GLN A 67 3.79 -11.58 0.47
C GLN A 67 3.39 -10.36 1.29
N LEU A 68 4.33 -9.47 1.61
CA LEU A 68 4.04 -8.24 2.36
C LEU A 68 3.05 -7.34 1.61
N THR A 69 3.22 -7.19 0.30
CA THR A 69 2.26 -6.46 -0.54
C THR A 69 0.88 -7.09 -0.45
N GLY A 70 0.79 -8.41 -0.56
CA GLY A 70 -0.47 -9.16 -0.42
C GLY A 70 -1.15 -9.01 0.95
N ILE A 71 -0.37 -8.90 2.03
CA ILE A 71 -0.92 -8.64 3.36
C ILE A 71 -1.46 -7.20 3.42
N LYS A 72 -0.67 -6.20 3.02
CA LYS A 72 -1.09 -4.79 3.03
C LYS A 72 -2.38 -4.56 2.24
N THR A 73 -2.52 -5.16 1.07
CA THR A 73 -3.74 -5.04 0.27
C THR A 73 -4.95 -5.65 0.97
N ARG A 74 -4.82 -6.83 1.58
CA ARG A 74 -5.92 -7.43 2.37
C ARG A 74 -6.33 -6.56 3.55
N TRP A 75 -5.38 -5.95 4.25
CA TRP A 75 -5.66 -5.03 5.36
C TRP A 75 -6.37 -3.76 4.87
N ALA A 76 -5.90 -3.15 3.78
CA ALA A 76 -6.54 -2.00 3.17
C ALA A 76 -7.98 -2.32 2.74
N MET A 77 -8.19 -3.44 2.05
CA MET A 77 -9.52 -3.91 1.66
C MET A 77 -10.43 -4.16 2.86
N LYS A 78 -9.91 -4.77 3.93
CA LYS A 78 -10.68 -4.99 5.15
C LYS A 78 -11.13 -3.66 5.77
N ASN A 79 -10.23 -2.70 5.90
CA ASN A 79 -10.55 -1.39 6.47
C ASN A 79 -11.58 -0.65 5.62
N GLN A 80 -11.46 -0.77 4.30
CA GLN A 80 -12.40 -0.18 3.36
C GLN A 80 -13.80 -0.78 3.47
N LEU A 81 -13.89 -2.11 3.53
CA LEU A 81 -15.17 -2.80 3.74
C LEU A 81 -15.83 -2.37 5.05
N ILE A 82 -15.05 -2.18 6.12
CA ILE A 82 -15.57 -1.68 7.40
C ILE A 82 -16.13 -0.26 7.25
N LEU A 83 -15.44 0.62 6.52
CA LEU A 83 -15.90 1.99 6.30
C LEU A 83 -17.17 2.05 5.43
N GLU A 84 -17.25 1.20 4.41
CA GLU A 84 -18.44 1.09 3.56
C GLU A 84 -19.64 0.56 4.36
N ASP A 85 -19.43 -0.47 5.18
CA ASP A 85 -20.46 -1.03 6.05
C ASP A 85 -20.95 0.00 7.08
N TYR A 86 -20.02 0.76 7.69
CA TYR A 86 -20.35 1.85 8.60
C TYR A 86 -21.16 2.95 7.92
N ARG A 87 -20.76 3.38 6.72
CA ARG A 87 -21.49 4.39 5.93
C ARG A 87 -22.90 3.91 5.57
N ALA A 88 -23.05 2.63 5.25
CA ALA A 88 -24.35 2.05 4.94
C ALA A 88 -25.26 1.94 6.17
N ALA A 89 -24.68 1.67 7.35
CA ALA A 89 -25.40 1.58 8.61
C ALA A 89 -25.84 2.95 9.17
N HIS A 90 -25.04 3.99 8.92
CA HIS A 90 -25.24 5.34 9.48
C HIS A 90 -25.28 6.42 8.38
N PRO A 91 -26.27 6.41 7.48
CA PRO A 91 -26.38 7.43 6.44
C PRO A 91 -26.55 8.85 7.00
N GLU A 92 -27.08 9.00 8.21
CA GLU A 92 -27.26 10.27 8.92
C GLU A 92 -25.93 10.99 9.22
N ASP A 93 -24.84 10.24 9.45
CA ASP A 93 -23.52 10.81 9.71
C ASP A 93 -22.87 11.36 8.42
N PHE A 94 -23.34 10.92 7.25
CA PHE A 94 -22.74 11.20 5.94
C PHE A 94 -23.69 11.96 5.01
N VAL A 95 -24.32 13.03 5.50
CA VAL A 95 -25.13 13.92 4.67
C VAL A 95 -24.26 14.58 3.60
N ARG A 96 -24.51 14.26 2.32
CA ARG A 96 -23.82 14.93 1.20
C ARG A 96 -24.38 16.35 1.07
N PRO A 97 -23.59 17.41 1.30
CA PRO A 97 -24.06 18.77 1.03
C PRO A 97 -24.36 18.91 -0.47
N PRO A 98 -25.37 19.72 -0.84
CA PRO A 98 -25.65 19.97 -2.24
C PRO A 98 -24.41 20.59 -2.91
N PRO A 99 -24.10 20.22 -4.16
CA PRO A 99 -23.00 20.82 -4.89
C PRO A 99 -23.27 22.32 -5.06
N VAL A 100 -22.31 23.15 -4.64
CA VAL A 100 -22.37 24.61 -4.80
C VAL A 100 -21.52 25.00 -6.00
N TYR A 101 -22.04 25.84 -6.91
CA TYR A 101 -21.25 26.29 -8.04
C TYR A 101 -20.21 27.32 -7.61
N TYR A 102 -19.06 27.35 -8.29
CA TYR A 102 -18.00 28.34 -8.03
C TYR A 102 -18.48 29.79 -8.16
N LYS A 103 -19.44 30.06 -9.06
CA LYS A 103 -20.05 31.40 -9.20
C LYS A 103 -20.80 31.86 -7.95
N ASP A 104 -21.27 30.92 -7.13
CA ASP A 104 -22.01 31.18 -5.90
C ASP A 104 -21.07 31.24 -4.68
N LEU A 105 -19.78 30.91 -4.85
CA LEU A 105 -18.74 30.95 -3.84
C LEU A 105 -17.93 32.26 -3.94
N LEU A 106 -18.27 33.25 -3.13
CA LEU A 106 -17.47 34.47 -2.97
C LEU A 106 -16.28 34.17 -2.04
N MET A 107 -15.18 33.68 -2.61
CA MET A 107 -13.90 33.57 -1.91
C MET A 107 -13.12 34.88 -2.03
N PRO A 108 -12.47 35.35 -0.95
CA PRO A 108 -11.62 36.53 -1.03
C PRO A 108 -10.46 36.25 -1.99
N TRP A 109 -10.34 37.07 -3.04
CA TRP A 109 -9.20 37.01 -3.93
C TRP A 109 -7.98 37.61 -3.23
N ILE A 110 -6.95 36.80 -3.01
CA ILE A 110 -5.67 37.24 -2.44
C ILE A 110 -4.64 37.26 -3.58
N PRO A 111 -4.24 38.44 -4.09
CA PRO A 111 -3.16 38.51 -5.06
C PRO A 111 -1.84 38.08 -4.43
N ILE A 112 -1.09 37.23 -5.12
CA ILE A 112 0.33 37.01 -4.84
C ILE A 112 1.08 38.15 -5.52
N ARG A 113 1.76 38.99 -4.73
CA ARG A 113 2.63 40.06 -5.21
C ARG A 113 4.08 39.58 -5.32
#